data_AF-A0A0S4LRD1-F1
#
_entry.id   AF-A0A0S4LRD1-F1
#
_cell.length_a   1.000
_cell.length_b   1.000
_cell.length_c   1.000
_cell.angle_alpha   90.00
_cell.angle_beta   90.00
_cell.angle_gamma   90.00
#
_symmetry.space_group_name_H-M   'P 1'
#
loop_
_entity.id
_entity.type
_entity.pdbx_description
1 polymer ?
#
loop_
_entity_poly.entity_id
_entity_poly.type
_entity_poly.pdbx_seq_one_letter_code
_entity_poly.pdbx_strand_id
1 'polypeptide(L)' 'MMTERMRLELLSARDGLDIARQWALSTANLYQQAVDTPLHFASQSEWRPRFERAIGELTLFSQTGIVQETAD' A
#
# COMPACT_ATOMS: atom_id res chain seq x y z
N MET A 1 7.64 1.23 -14.77
CA MET A 1 6.88 1.98 -13.73
C MET A 1 7.36 1.50 -12.37
N MET A 2 7.24 2.34 -11.34
CA MET A 2 7.55 1.95 -9.97
C MET A 2 6.39 1.11 -9.41
N THR A 3 6.68 -0.10 -8.92
CA THR A 3 5.70 -0.98 -8.25
C THR A 3 5.67 -0.70 -6.74
N GLU A 4 4.62 -1.14 -6.04
CA GLU A 4 4.55 -0.96 -4.58
C GLU A 4 5.67 -1.75 -3.87
N ARG A 5 6.05 -2.91 -4.43
CA ARG A 5 7.26 -3.63 -4.02
C ARG A 5 8.51 -2.76 -4.06
N MET A 6 8.81 -2.14 -5.20
CA MET A 6 10.00 -1.30 -5.34
C MET A 6 9.98 -0.13 -4.34
N ARG A 7 8.79 0.39 -4.05
CA ARG A 7 8.60 1.45 -3.06
C ARG A 7 8.90 0.97 -1.65
N LEU A 8 8.41 -0.20 -1.25
CA LEU A 8 8.64 -0.78 0.07
C LEU A 8 10.10 -1.20 0.27
N GLU A 9 10.75 -1.77 -0.75
CA GLU A 9 12.18 -2.09 -0.73
C GLU A 9 13.02 -0.83 -0.54
N LEU A 10 12.71 0.25 -1.28
CA LEU A 10 13.41 1.52 -1.15
C LEU A 10 13.22 2.17 0.22
N LEU A 11 12.00 2.18 0.75
CA LEU A 11 11.72 2.72 2.09
C LEU A 11 12.43 1.90 3.18
N SER A 12 12.41 0.58 3.07
CA SER A 12 13.09 -0.31 4.02
C SER A 12 14.60 -0.10 4.03
N ALA A 13 15.20 0.08 2.85
CA ALA A 13 16.62 0.33 2.71
C ALA A 13 17.03 1.72 3.22
N ARG A 14 16.16 2.74 3.06
CA ARG A 14 16.45 4.12 3.46
C ARG A 14 16.23 4.37 4.96
N ASP A 15 15.10 3.92 5.48
CA ASP A 15 14.61 4.32 6.82
C ASP A 15 14.63 3.17 7.84
N GLY A 16 14.90 1.94 7.38
CA GLY A 16 14.82 0.73 8.19
C GLY A 16 13.44 0.07 8.14
N LEU A 17 13.43 -1.24 8.41
CA LEU A 17 12.23 -2.08 8.27
C LEU A 17 11.08 -1.64 9.17
N ASP A 18 11.37 -1.28 10.43
CA ASP A 18 10.32 -0.89 11.39
C ASP A 18 9.62 0.40 10.96
N ILE A 19 10.39 1.39 10.46
CA ILE A 19 9.83 2.64 9.94
C ILE A 19 9.03 2.38 8.66
N ALA A 20 9.54 1.54 7.76
CA ALA A 20 8.81 1.16 6.55
C ALA A 20 7.48 0.46 6.88
N ARG A 21 7.44 -0.40 7.90
CA ARG A 21 6.22 -1.08 8.35
C ARG A 21 5.18 -0.12 8.92
N GLN A 22 5.62 0.84 9.75
CA GLN A 22 4.74 1.90 10.27
C GLN A 22 4.18 2.77 9.14
N TRP A 23 5.04 3.15 8.19
CA TRP A 23 4.64 3.89 7.01
C TRP A 23 3.61 3.12 6.18
N ALA A 24 3.80 1.82 5.97
CA ALA A 24 2.89 1.00 5.19
C ALA A 24 1.51 0.89 5.85
N LEU A 25 1.46 0.68 7.17
CA LEU A 25 0.19 0.66 7.91
C LEU A 25 -0.54 2.00 7.82
N SER A 26 0.18 3.11 8.02
CA SER A 26 -0.39 4.46 7.91
C SER A 26 -0.95 4.72 6.50
N THR A 27 -0.19 4.33 5.47
CA THR A 27 -0.59 4.51 4.07
C THR A 27 -1.80 3.65 3.71
N ALA A 28 -1.86 2.39 4.15
CA ALA A 28 -3.03 1.53 3.96
C ALA A 28 -4.29 2.15 4.56
N ASN A 29 -4.20 2.71 5.77
CA ASN A 29 -5.33 3.39 6.42
C ASN A 29 -5.79 4.62 5.63
N LEU A 30 -4.86 5.43 5.10
CA LEU A 30 -5.19 6.58 4.26
C LEU A 30 -5.87 6.15 2.95
N TYR A 31 -5.38 5.07 2.33
CA TYR A 31 -5.98 4.52 1.12
C TYR A 31 -7.38 3.98 1.38
N GLN A 32 -7.60 3.30 2.51
CA GLN A 32 -8.92 2.83 2.91
C GLN A 32 -9.88 4.01 3.08
N GLN A 33 -9.48 5.08 3.79
CA GLN A 33 -10.29 6.28 3.93
C GLN A 33 -10.62 6.92 2.57
N ALA A 34 -9.67 6.94 1.64
CA ALA A 34 -9.87 7.46 0.30
C ALA A 34 -10.85 6.61 -0.54
N VAL A 35 -10.83 5.28 -0.38
CA VAL A 35 -11.79 4.36 -1.02
C VAL A 35 -13.19 4.53 -0.42
N ASP A 36 -13.28 4.72 0.89
CA ASP A 36 -14.56 4.83 1.61
C ASP A 36 -15.21 6.21 1.46
N THR A 37 -14.47 7.23 1.01
CA THR A 37 -14.99 8.59 0.81
C THR A 37 -15.76 8.68 -0.52
N PRO A 38 -17.09 8.87 -0.49
CA PRO A 38 -17.86 9.05 -1.72
C PRO A 38 -17.37 10.31 -2.45
N LEU A 39 -17.21 10.23 -3.78
CA LEU A 39 -16.68 11.27 -4.69
C LEU A 39 -15.16 11.36 -4.79
N HIS A 40 -14.39 10.68 -3.93
CA HIS A 40 -12.95 10.57 -4.14
C HIS A 40 -12.66 9.66 -5.33
N PHE A 41 -11.65 9.97 -6.16
CA PHE A 41 -11.39 9.18 -7.37
C PHE A 41 -11.05 7.71 -7.05
N ALA A 42 -10.43 7.45 -5.89
CA ALA A 42 -10.14 6.10 -5.39
C ALA A 42 -11.41 5.26 -5.14
N SER A 43 -12.57 5.88 -4.93
CA SER A 43 -13.84 5.17 -4.76
C SER A 43 -14.49 4.80 -6.11
N GLN A 44 -13.99 5.31 -7.24
CA GLN A 44 -14.55 5.07 -8.57
C GLN A 44 -14.15 3.67 -9.08
N SER A 45 -15.04 3.01 -9.83
CA SER A 45 -14.89 1.61 -10.27
C SER A 45 -13.61 1.34 -11.07
N GLU A 46 -13.09 2.34 -11.79
CA GLU A 46 -11.84 2.21 -12.56
C GLU A 46 -10.59 2.13 -11.66
N TRP A 47 -10.58 2.87 -10.55
CA TRP A 47 -9.41 3.04 -9.69
C TRP A 47 -9.46 2.16 -8.44
N ARG A 48 -10.66 1.91 -7.92
CA ARG A 48 -10.90 1.16 -6.69
C ARG A 48 -10.16 -0.17 -6.61
N PRO A 49 -10.15 -1.04 -7.65
CA PRO A 49 -9.42 -2.30 -7.58
C PRO A 49 -7.91 -2.14 -7.34
N ARG A 50 -7.31 -1.06 -7.87
CA ARG A 50 -5.89 -0.76 -7.67
C ARG A 50 -5.60 -0.33 -6.24
N PHE A 51 -6.48 0.47 -5.64
CA PHE A 51 -6.37 0.86 -4.24
C PHE A 51 -6.58 -0.33 -3.30
N GLU A 52 -7.60 -1.17 -3.55
CA GLU A 52 -7.86 -2.37 -2.74
C GLU A 52 -6.67 -3.34 -2.77
N ARG A 53 -6.05 -3.53 -3.95
CA ARG A 53 -4.81 -4.31 -4.06
C ARG A 53 -3.66 -3.70 -3.27
N ALA A 54 -3.40 -2.41 -3.43
CA ALA A 54 -2.34 -1.71 -2.69
C ALA A 54 -2.56 -1.75 -1.17
N ILE A 55 -3.80 -1.60 -0.71
CA ILE A 55 -4.17 -1.73 0.71
C ILE A 55 -3.80 -3.12 1.24
N GLY A 56 -4.11 -4.18 0.49
CA GLY A 56 -3.76 -5.54 0.86
C GLY A 56 -2.25 -5.76 1.00
N GLU A 57 -1.48 -5.30 0.00
CA GLU A 57 -0.02 -5.42 -0.02
C GLU A 57 0.64 -4.65 1.13
N LEU A 58 0.23 -3.40 1.34
CA LEU A 58 0.72 -2.55 2.42
C LEU A 58 0.38 -3.13 3.80
N THR A 59 -0.84 -3.64 3.97
CA THR A 59 -1.28 -4.27 5.22
C THR A 59 -0.46 -5.52 5.51
N LEU A 60 -0.26 -6.41 4.52
CA LEU A 60 0.55 -7.61 4.67
C LEU A 60 2.00 -7.27 5.01
N PHE A 61 2.60 -6.31 4.30
CA PHE A 61 3.96 -5.86 4.57
C PHE A 61 4.08 -5.28 5.98
N SER A 62 3.13 -4.46 6.42
CA SER A 62 3.16 -3.89 7.77
C SER A 62 3.16 -4.94 8.89
N GLN A 63 2.55 -6.11 8.64
CA GLN A 63 2.43 -7.22 9.60
C GLN A 63 3.61 -8.19 9.53
N THR A 64 4.15 -8.44 8.34
CA THR A 64 5.13 -9.51 8.09
C THR A 64 6.54 -9.01 7.80
N GLY A 65 6.66 -7.78 7.29
CA GLY A 65 7.90 -7.26 6.69
C GLY A 65 8.26 -7.91 5.35
N ILE A 66 7.40 -8.77 4.80
CA ILE A 66 7.61 -9.47 3.53
C ILE A 66 7.00 -8.66 2.41
N VAL A 67 7.79 -8.41 1.37
CA VAL A 67 7.32 -7.78 0.14
C VAL A 67 6.90 -8.90 -0.82
N GLN A 68 5.59 -9.09 -1.02
CA GLN A 68 5.07 -10.09 -1.96
C GLN A 68 4.84 -9.49 -3.34
N GLU A 69 5.05 -10.31 -4.37
CA GLU A 69 4.65 -10.04 -5.75
C GLU A 69 3.27 -10.67 -5.95
N THR A 70 2.24 -9.85 -6.08
CA THR A 70 0.95 -10.31 -6.60
C THR A 70 1.07 -10.35 -8.12
N ALA A 71 0.84 -11.51 -8.73
CA ALA A 71 0.83 -11.63 -10.18
C ALA A 71 -0.33 -10.80 -10.77
N ASP A 72 -0.02 -10.02 -11.81
CA ASP A 72 -0.98 -9.22 -12.59
C ASP A 72 -1.99 -10.09 -13.37
#